data_AF-A0A485BL60-F1
#
_entry.id   AF-A0A485BL60-F1
#
_cell.length_a   1.000
_cell.length_b   1.000
_cell.length_c   1.000
_cell.angle_alpha   90.00
_cell.angle_beta   90.00
_cell.angle_gamma   90.00
#
_symmetry.space_group_name_H-M   'P 1'
#
loop_
_entity.id
_entity.type
_entity.pdbx_description
1 polymer ?
#
loop_
_entity_poly.entity_id
_entity_poly.type
_entity_poly.pdbx_seq_one_letter_code
_entity_poly.pdbx_strand_id
1 'polypeptide(L)'
;MLTVSPSIAPEIYRIAPGFRALSISVKAAPVLNPDIGETALREACEAVLAGEPEWAESHLAAWADVFPKFGAKPKRTPCSADALRKRVLRDGTMPALDPIVDLYNAVSLRYAVPVGGENISAYQGSPRLAVAKGTEPFDTVKEGETAG
;
A
#
# COMPACT_ATOMS: atom_id res chain seq x y z
N MET A 1 19.77 -10.83 -11.93
CA MET A 1 18.69 -10.02 -11.35
C MET A 1 17.97 -10.88 -10.33
N LEU A 2 17.62 -10.34 -9.16
CA LEU A 2 16.74 -11.05 -8.24
C LEU A 2 15.34 -11.00 -8.87
N THR A 3 14.89 -12.12 -9.44
CA THR A 3 13.55 -12.22 -10.01
C THR A 3 12.63 -12.74 -8.91
N VAL A 4 11.77 -11.88 -8.39
CA VAL A 4 10.69 -12.28 -7.48
C VAL A 4 9.49 -12.63 -8.35
N SER A 5 8.90 -13.80 -8.14
CA SER A 5 7.67 -14.22 -8.81
C SER A 5 6.58 -14.44 -7.77
N PRO A 6 5.86 -13.36 -7.38
CA PRO A 6 4.71 -13.48 -6.50
C PRO A 6 3.63 -14.35 -7.13
N SER A 7 2.91 -15.10 -6.30
CA SER A 7 1.75 -15.89 -6.73
C SER A 7 0.47 -15.38 -6.07
N ILE A 8 -0.64 -15.46 -6.80
CA ILE A 8 -1.97 -15.10 -6.28
C ILE A 8 -2.82 -16.36 -6.33
N ALA A 9 -3.36 -16.75 -5.18
CA ALA A 9 -4.20 -17.93 -5.07
C ALA A 9 -5.50 -17.74 -5.89
N PRO A 10 -6.00 -18.77 -6.61
CA PRO A 10 -7.20 -18.65 -7.44
C PRO A 10 -8.45 -18.20 -6.68
N GLU A 11 -8.54 -18.50 -5.38
CA GLU A 11 -9.61 -18.02 -4.50
C GLU A 11 -9.79 -16.50 -4.56
N ILE A 12 -8.69 -15.76 -4.67
CA ILE A 12 -8.70 -14.29 -4.68
C ILE A 12 -9.52 -13.77 -5.86
N TYR A 13 -9.40 -14.38 -7.03
CA TYR A 13 -10.15 -13.99 -8.23
C TYR A 13 -11.63 -14.38 -8.15
N ARG A 14 -12.02 -15.34 -7.30
CA ARG A 14 -13.44 -15.61 -7.02
C ARG A 14 -14.07 -14.49 -6.18
N ILE A 15 -13.28 -13.87 -5.30
CA ILE A 15 -13.72 -12.78 -4.42
C ILE A 15 -13.65 -11.42 -5.14
N ALA A 16 -12.57 -11.18 -5.87
CA ALA A 16 -12.27 -9.95 -6.59
C ALA A 16 -11.76 -10.29 -8.02
N PRO A 17 -12.66 -10.58 -8.98
CA PRO A 17 -12.28 -10.95 -10.35
C PRO A 17 -11.44 -9.89 -11.07
N GLY A 18 -11.68 -8.61 -10.75
CA GLY A 18 -10.95 -7.47 -11.29
C GLY A 18 -9.60 -7.20 -10.63
N PHE A 19 -9.18 -7.97 -9.60
CA PHE A 19 -7.95 -7.70 -8.87
C PHE A 19 -6.74 -7.76 -9.80
N ARG A 20 -5.85 -6.78 -9.67
CA ARG A 20 -4.57 -6.69 -10.36
C ARG A 20 -3.50 -6.32 -9.35
N ALA A 21 -2.32 -6.90 -9.52
CA ALA A 21 -1.14 -6.58 -8.72
C ALA A 21 0.05 -6.36 -9.65
N LEU A 22 0.92 -5.43 -9.26
CA LEU A 22 2.20 -5.18 -9.89
C LEU A 22 3.28 -5.30 -8.82
N SER A 23 4.42 -5.89 -9.16
CA SER A 23 5.57 -5.95 -8.27
C SER A 23 6.79 -5.36 -8.95
N ILE A 24 7.47 -4.49 -8.23
CA ILE A 24 8.70 -3.83 -8.68
C ILE A 24 9.81 -4.30 -7.74
N SER A 25 10.82 -4.97 -8.28
CA SER A 25 11.98 -5.39 -7.52
C SER A 25 13.12 -4.41 -7.75
N VAL A 26 13.60 -3.82 -6.67
CA VAL A 26 14.74 -2.90 -6.67
C VAL A 26 15.90 -3.53 -5.91
N LYS A 27 17.12 -3.34 -6.43
CA LYS A 27 18.33 -3.69 -5.69
C LYS A 27 18.70 -2.47 -4.83
N ALA A 28 18.93 -2.70 -3.53
CA ALA A 28 19.39 -1.65 -2.64
C ALA A 28 20.65 -0.97 -3.18
N ALA A 29 20.65 0.35 -3.14
CA ALA A 29 21.73 1.22 -3.57
C ALA A 29 21.79 2.42 -2.61
N PRO A 30 22.95 3.10 -2.50
CA PRO A 30 23.05 4.34 -1.74
C PRO A 30 22.03 5.36 -2.21
N VAL A 31 21.40 6.06 -1.28
CA VAL A 31 20.48 7.15 -1.58
C VAL A 31 21.29 8.33 -2.13
N LEU A 32 21.04 8.70 -3.39
CA LEU A 32 21.72 9.82 -4.05
C LEU A 32 21.00 11.16 -3.82
N ASN A 33 19.68 11.12 -3.68
CA ASN A 33 18.85 12.29 -3.40
C ASN A 33 17.85 11.92 -2.29
N PRO A 34 18.12 12.27 -1.02
CA PRO A 34 17.25 11.92 0.10
C PRO A 34 15.91 12.68 0.04
N ASP A 35 15.90 13.89 -0.51
CA ASP A 35 14.73 14.78 -0.51
C ASP A 35 13.69 14.41 -1.59
N ILE A 36 14.02 13.44 -2.46
CA ILE A 36 13.13 13.02 -3.56
C ILE A 36 11.81 12.44 -3.04
N GLY A 37 11.86 11.72 -1.92
CA GLY A 37 10.67 11.14 -1.29
C GLY A 37 9.74 12.21 -0.73
N GLU A 38 10.30 13.12 0.08
CA GLU A 38 9.55 14.24 0.65
C GLU A 38 8.98 15.15 -0.45
N THR A 39 9.75 15.45 -1.49
CA THR A 39 9.30 16.24 -2.64
C THR A 39 8.10 15.59 -3.33
N ALA A 40 8.20 14.31 -3.66
CA ALA A 40 7.12 13.56 -4.30
C ALA A 40 5.88 13.48 -3.39
N LEU A 41 6.07 13.31 -2.08
CA LEU A 41 5.00 13.24 -1.10
C LEU A 41 4.23 14.56 -1.01
N ARG A 42 4.95 15.69 -0.95
CA ARG A 42 4.36 17.03 -0.97
C ARG A 42 3.53 17.27 -2.23
N GLU A 43 4.10 16.99 -3.40
CA GLU A 43 3.38 17.13 -4.68
C GLU A 43 2.12 16.25 -4.75
N ALA A 44 2.20 15.04 -4.21
CA ALA A 44 1.03 14.16 -4.14
C ALA A 44 -0.04 14.68 -3.17
N CYS A 45 0.35 15.32 -2.06
CA CYS A 45 -0.60 15.98 -1.17
C CYS A 45 -1.31 17.15 -1.87
N GLU A 46 -0.56 17.98 -2.59
CA GLU A 46 -1.11 19.09 -3.38
C GLU A 46 -2.13 18.59 -4.42
N ALA A 47 -1.81 17.52 -5.15
CA ALA A 47 -2.74 16.89 -6.10
C ALA A 47 -4.03 16.39 -5.42
N VAL A 48 -3.92 15.76 -4.25
CA VAL A 48 -5.09 15.30 -3.48
C VAL A 48 -5.98 16.48 -3.07
N LEU A 49 -5.39 17.58 -2.60
CA LEU A 49 -6.12 18.80 -2.23
C LEU A 49 -6.77 19.49 -3.44
N ALA A 50 -6.16 19.37 -4.62
CA ALA A 50 -6.73 19.81 -5.88
C ALA A 50 -7.87 18.92 -6.39
N GLY A 51 -8.18 17.81 -5.70
CA GLY A 51 -9.21 16.85 -6.11
C GLY A 51 -8.73 15.88 -7.20
N GLU A 52 -7.42 15.77 -7.43
CA GLU A 52 -6.85 14.89 -8.44
C GLU A 52 -6.50 13.50 -7.87
N PRO A 53 -6.48 12.47 -8.72
CA PRO A 53 -7.02 12.44 -10.08
C PRO A 53 -8.54 12.24 -10.06
N GLU A 54 -9.22 12.52 -11.18
CA GLU A 54 -10.69 12.41 -11.31
C GLU A 54 -11.23 11.01 -10.95
N TRP A 55 -10.43 9.96 -11.14
CA TRP A 55 -10.80 8.58 -10.82
C TRP A 55 -10.54 8.17 -9.36
N ALA A 56 -10.07 9.09 -8.51
CA ALA A 56 -9.69 8.74 -7.14
C ALA A 56 -10.85 8.10 -6.36
N GLU A 57 -12.03 8.74 -6.36
CA GLU A 57 -13.19 8.25 -5.61
C GLU A 57 -13.64 6.87 -6.09
N SER A 58 -13.65 6.64 -7.42
CA SER A 58 -14.07 5.35 -7.98
C SER A 58 -13.07 4.23 -7.64
N HIS A 59 -11.77 4.51 -7.65
CA HIS A 59 -10.74 3.56 -7.22
C HIS A 59 -10.87 3.23 -5.72
N LEU A 60 -11.02 4.25 -4.86
CA LEU A 60 -11.17 4.04 -3.42
C LEU A 60 -12.44 3.25 -3.09
N ALA A 61 -13.56 3.55 -3.78
CA ALA A 61 -14.81 2.82 -3.63
C ALA A 61 -14.66 1.34 -4.05
N ALA A 62 -13.98 1.05 -5.15
CA ALA A 62 -13.74 -0.32 -5.58
C ALA A 62 -12.99 -1.16 -4.52
N TRP A 63 -12.03 -0.56 -3.81
CA TRP A 63 -11.38 -1.21 -2.67
C TRP A 63 -12.32 -1.36 -1.47
N ALA A 64 -13.10 -0.33 -1.15
CA ALA A 64 -14.08 -0.37 -0.06
C ALA A 64 -15.16 -1.44 -0.26
N ASP A 65 -15.52 -1.77 -1.50
CA ASP A 65 -16.47 -2.83 -1.85
C ASP A 65 -15.87 -4.24 -1.75
N VAL A 66 -14.57 -4.37 -1.99
CA VAL A 66 -13.87 -5.66 -2.00
C VAL A 66 -13.45 -6.08 -0.59
N PHE A 67 -12.98 -5.15 0.24
CA PHE A 67 -12.49 -5.44 1.60
C PHE A 67 -13.49 -6.22 2.48
N PRO A 68 -14.80 -5.88 2.52
CA PRO A 68 -15.80 -6.64 3.27
C PRO A 68 -15.94 -8.09 2.83
N LYS A 69 -15.69 -8.38 1.55
CA LYS A 69 -15.74 -9.74 1.00
C LYS A 69 -14.60 -10.62 1.50
N PHE A 70 -13.53 -10.00 2.01
CA PHE A 70 -12.45 -10.67 2.74
C PHE A 70 -12.71 -10.78 4.25
N GLY A 71 -13.89 -10.38 4.74
CA GLY A 71 -14.23 -10.37 6.17
C GLY A 71 -13.73 -9.15 6.92
N ALA A 72 -13.14 -8.18 6.23
CA ALA A 72 -12.67 -6.94 6.83
C ALA A 72 -13.87 -6.04 7.22
N LYS A 73 -13.72 -5.26 8.29
CA LYS A 73 -14.75 -4.29 8.70
C LYS A 73 -14.41 -2.95 8.06
N PRO A 74 -15.10 -2.51 6.98
CA PRO A 74 -14.66 -1.38 6.16
C PRO A 74 -14.46 -0.07 6.94
N LYS A 75 -15.26 0.16 7.99
CA LYS A 75 -15.07 1.34 8.88
C LYS A 75 -13.81 1.29 9.75
N ARG A 76 -13.23 0.11 9.97
CA ARG A 76 -12.04 -0.08 10.83
C ARG A 76 -10.77 -0.35 10.03
N THR A 77 -10.90 -0.80 8.77
CA THR A 77 -9.77 -1.22 7.93
C THR A 77 -9.94 -0.69 6.51
N PRO A 78 -9.77 0.62 6.27
CA PRO A 78 -9.67 1.15 4.91
C PRO A 78 -8.39 0.64 4.23
N CYS A 79 -8.35 0.68 2.90
CA CYS A 79 -7.08 0.47 2.19
C CYS A 79 -6.11 1.62 2.47
N SER A 80 -4.80 1.39 2.27
CA SER A 80 -3.77 2.39 2.58
C SER A 80 -3.99 3.70 1.81
N ALA A 81 -4.34 3.64 0.53
CA ALA A 81 -4.61 4.83 -0.28
C ALA A 81 -5.77 5.68 0.28
N ASP A 82 -6.88 5.05 0.71
CA ASP A 82 -8.01 5.75 1.32
C ASP A 82 -7.62 6.39 2.66
N ALA A 83 -6.90 5.66 3.51
CA ALA A 83 -6.41 6.16 4.80
C ALA A 83 -5.49 7.38 4.63
N LEU A 84 -4.55 7.30 3.69
CA LEU A 84 -3.61 8.38 3.38
C LEU A 84 -4.32 9.61 2.82
N ARG A 85 -5.22 9.44 1.83
CA ARG A 85 -5.95 10.57 1.24
C ARG A 85 -6.86 11.26 2.25
N LYS A 86 -7.56 10.51 3.11
CA LYS A 86 -8.34 11.09 4.23
C LYS A 86 -7.48 11.89 5.19
N ARG A 87 -6.26 11.42 5.48
CA ARG A 87 -5.30 12.15 6.32
C ARG A 87 -4.88 13.46 5.66
N VAL A 88 -4.55 13.46 4.37
CA VAL A 88 -4.21 14.68 3.63
C VAL A 88 -5.38 15.67 3.58
N LEU A 89 -6.60 15.21 3.30
CA LEU A 89 -7.78 16.09 3.28
C LEU A 89 -8.07 16.72 4.65
N ARG A 90 -7.67 16.06 5.74
CA ARG A 90 -7.81 16.56 7.10
C ARG A 90 -6.67 17.51 7.50
N ASP A 91 -5.42 17.13 7.23
CA ASP A 91 -4.23 17.77 7.78
C ASP A 91 -3.50 18.67 6.76
N GLY A 92 -3.89 18.61 5.48
CA GLY A 92 -3.27 19.32 4.35
C GLY A 92 -1.93 18.72 3.88
N THR A 93 -1.27 17.93 4.71
CA THR A 93 0.08 17.41 4.46
C THR A 93 0.28 16.04 5.09
N MET A 94 1.40 15.40 4.73
CA MET A 94 1.91 14.17 5.33
C MET A 94 3.34 14.41 5.82
N PRO A 95 3.68 13.99 7.06
CA PRO A 95 5.08 14.02 7.49
C PRO A 95 5.88 13.01 6.67
N ALA A 96 7.07 13.42 6.23
CA ALA A 96 8.06 12.53 5.64
C ALA A 96 8.58 11.53 6.68
N LEU A 97 8.96 10.33 6.23
CA LEU A 97 9.39 9.22 7.10
C LEU A 97 10.72 8.63 6.63
N ASP A 98 10.71 7.99 5.47
CA ASP A 98 11.85 7.36 4.82
C ASP A 98 11.68 7.56 3.30
N PRO A 99 12.75 7.83 2.53
CA PRO A 99 12.62 8.15 1.11
C PRO A 99 11.85 7.09 0.30
N ILE A 100 12.00 5.80 0.58
CA ILE A 100 11.26 4.75 -0.13
C ILE A 100 9.80 4.71 0.33
N VAL A 101 9.57 4.90 1.63
CA VAL A 101 8.22 5.00 2.22
C VAL A 101 7.44 6.16 1.63
N ASP A 102 8.07 7.31 1.55
CA ASP A 102 7.49 8.54 1.04
C ASP A 102 7.17 8.42 -0.45
N LEU A 103 8.05 7.77 -1.23
CA LEU A 103 7.81 7.52 -2.66
C LEU A 103 6.58 6.63 -2.91
N TYR A 104 6.45 5.47 -2.24
CA TYR A 104 5.28 4.62 -2.48
C TYR A 104 3.99 5.24 -1.90
N ASN A 105 4.09 6.02 -0.82
CA ASN A 105 2.95 6.76 -0.29
C ASN A 105 2.53 7.88 -1.25
N ALA A 106 3.49 8.59 -1.87
CA ALA A 106 3.22 9.58 -2.90
C ALA A 106 2.48 8.98 -4.10
N VAL A 107 2.90 7.79 -4.57
CA VAL A 107 2.17 7.05 -5.62
C VAL A 107 0.76 6.69 -5.16
N SER A 108 0.62 6.22 -3.91
CA SER A 108 -0.68 5.84 -3.36
C SER A 108 -1.66 7.02 -3.28
N LEU A 109 -1.16 8.17 -2.85
CA LEU A 109 -1.90 9.44 -2.82
C LEU A 109 -2.25 9.88 -4.24
N ARG A 110 -1.27 9.98 -5.12
CA ARG A 110 -1.40 10.57 -6.46
C ARG A 110 -2.25 9.76 -7.42
N TYR A 111 -2.35 8.44 -7.25
CA TYR A 111 -3.11 7.58 -8.18
C TYR A 111 -4.28 6.85 -7.53
N ALA A 112 -4.49 7.05 -6.22
CA ALA A 112 -5.52 6.35 -5.44
C ALA A 112 -5.44 4.82 -5.55
N VAL A 113 -4.22 4.27 -5.56
CA VAL A 113 -3.95 2.83 -5.62
C VAL A 113 -3.09 2.44 -4.42
N PRO A 114 -3.42 1.39 -3.65
CA PRO A 114 -2.58 0.92 -2.55
C PRO A 114 -1.21 0.44 -3.04
N VAL A 115 -0.14 1.04 -2.52
CA VAL A 115 1.25 0.58 -2.72
C VAL A 115 1.91 0.39 -1.37
N GLY A 116 2.84 -0.56 -1.30
CA GLY A 116 3.67 -0.81 -0.12
C GLY A 116 5.05 -1.34 -0.52
N GLY A 117 5.98 -1.29 0.43
CA GLY A 117 7.33 -1.81 0.29
C GLY A 117 7.58 -2.99 1.23
N GLU A 118 8.34 -3.97 0.77
CA GLU A 118 8.61 -5.23 1.48
C GLU A 118 10.10 -5.58 1.37
N ASN A 119 10.70 -6.05 2.47
CA ASN A 119 12.08 -6.55 2.44
C ASN A 119 12.10 -8.02 2.03
N ILE A 120 12.37 -8.29 0.75
CA ILE A 120 12.41 -9.66 0.21
C ILE A 120 13.42 -10.57 0.90
N SER A 121 14.50 -10.04 1.47
CA SER A 121 15.50 -10.84 2.19
C SER A 121 14.97 -11.42 3.50
N ALA A 122 13.85 -10.90 4.02
CA ALA A 122 13.17 -11.43 5.20
C ALA A 122 12.15 -12.54 4.85
N TYR A 123 11.87 -12.78 3.57
CA TYR A 123 10.87 -13.77 3.15
C TYR A 123 11.42 -15.19 3.24
N GLN A 124 10.59 -16.10 3.78
CA GLN A 124 10.81 -17.55 3.66
C GLN A 124 10.04 -18.08 2.44
N GLY A 125 10.72 -18.16 1.30
CA GLY A 125 10.13 -18.57 0.02
C GLY A 125 9.55 -17.40 -0.78
N SER A 126 8.76 -17.73 -1.82
CA SER A 126 8.18 -16.71 -2.71
C SER A 126 6.93 -16.05 -2.10
N PRO A 127 6.74 -14.73 -2.30
CA PRO A 127 5.51 -14.06 -1.87
C PRO A 127 4.25 -14.72 -2.44
N ARG A 128 3.25 -14.91 -1.60
CA ARG A 128 1.97 -15.51 -1.99
C ARG A 128 0.80 -14.76 -1.35
N LEU A 129 -0.10 -14.24 -2.19
CA LEU A 129 -1.37 -13.70 -1.74
C LEU A 129 -2.41 -14.83 -1.68
N ALA A 130 -2.94 -15.10 -0.49
CA ALA A 130 -3.97 -16.11 -0.26
C ALA A 130 -4.91 -15.70 0.87
N VAL A 131 -6.06 -16.35 0.97
CA VAL A 131 -6.98 -16.18 2.09
C VAL A 131 -6.38 -16.88 3.32
N ALA A 132 -6.21 -16.13 4.41
CA ALA A 132 -5.75 -16.67 5.68
C ALA A 132 -6.78 -17.66 6.25
N LYS A 133 -6.30 -18.77 6.81
CA LYS A 133 -7.15 -19.75 7.53
C LYS A 133 -7.43 -19.32 8.96
N GLY A 134 -6.67 -18.35 9.48
CA GLY A 134 -6.76 -17.86 10.85
C GLY A 134 -5.99 -18.74 11.85
N THR A 135 -5.21 -19.72 11.36
CA THR A 135 -4.33 -20.56 12.18
C THR A 135 -2.86 -20.25 11.94
N GLU A 136 -2.57 -19.40 10.96
CA GLU A 136 -1.23 -18.91 10.69
C GLU A 136 -0.75 -18.00 11.83
N PRO A 137 0.54 -18.06 12.22
CA PRO A 137 1.10 -17.10 13.15
C PRO A 137 1.02 -15.69 12.55
N PHE A 138 0.59 -14.73 13.36
CA PHE A 138 0.47 -13.33 12.95
C PHE A 138 1.04 -12.44 14.05
N ASP A 139 2.28 -12.04 13.86
CA ASP A 139 2.96 -11.09 14.74
C ASP A 139 2.60 -9.68 14.30
N THR A 140 1.96 -8.92 15.18
CA THR A 140 1.79 -7.47 14.93
C THR A 140 3.04 -6.74 15.38
N VAL A 141 3.46 -5.73 14.62
CA VAL A 141 4.50 -4.79 15.04
C VAL A 141 3.89 -3.41 15.22
N LYS A 142 4.19 -2.76 16.33
CA LYS A 142 3.81 -1.37 16.64
C LYS A 142 5.07 -0.61 17.00
N GLU A 143 5.34 0.50 16.30
CA GLU A 143 6.57 1.30 16.49
C GLU A 143 7.88 0.47 16.35
N GLY A 144 7.87 -0.59 15.53
CA GLY A 144 9.03 -1.46 15.34
C GLY A 144 9.23 -2.55 16.40
N GLU A 145 8.35 -2.64 17.40
CA GLU A 145 8.34 -3.71 18.41
C GLU A 145 7.19 -4.69 18.18
N THR A 146 7.41 -5.97 18.45
CA THR A 146 6.35 -6.98 18.36
C THR A 146 5.28 -6.70 19.42
N ALA A 147 4.10 -6.28 18.97
CA ALA A 147 2.90 -6.23 19.79
C ALA A 147 2.37 -7.67 19.94
N GLY A 148 2.51 -8.20 21.15
CA GLY A 148 1.97 -9.51 21.56
C GLY A 148 0.48 -9.48 21.88
#